data_AF-A0A9X6MTU3-F1
#
_entry.id   AF-A0A9X6MTU3-F1
#
_cell.length_a   1.000
_cell.length_b   1.000
_cell.length_c   1.000
_cell.angle_alpha   90.00
_cell.angle_beta   90.00
_cell.angle_gamma   90.00
#
_symmetry.space_group_name_H-M   'P 1'
#
loop_
_entity.id
_entity.type
_entity.pdbx_description
1 polymer ?
#
loop_
_entity_poly.entity_id
_entity_poly.type
_entity_poly.pdbx_seq_one_letter_code
_entity_poly.pdbx_strand_id
1 'polypeptide(L)'
;MSQDLTRSRLYGLSPKGIGTPFVESLLSYLIRLAEVHAVHLGDLLAYEIAPVLEKQYLLNSIERGGNRFYDGARTINGIGKNAEDMITTLEYLTGVKKLEKLTLSKFKEVFIVRNLIRKSLAWCPKCLNELMEKGFLYYPLIWSLTTYNVCINHKIYLEEKCPTCNKVIPFLHRKSRIGICPYCQSHLFKPLTTLQFTDHKDYYISRNVEILFRENSFSIHTLYKNLFLILQSGFNGNLKQFANYMGVPKTTAWGWLNKSTIPPLNKVLDIAYIFNIPIQTLYKECEKIQITSEVLVSDINEETEKRDRCTLNNEKIITHLNGISKEQNDVKTIIDIAKDLKCSTKFLYTNFPEECKKISKRNHQIQAEKKSLYMSNLKEKIQEVCYNCFLQDVFPTRKLLERELNLPFLFKNRQIKEYFYQVRLELEKQFNI
;
A
#
# COMPACT_ATOMS: atom_id res chain seq x y z
N MET A 1 -40.51 22.16 -7.65
CA MET A 1 -39.41 21.50 -8.37
C MET A 1 -39.10 20.20 -7.66
N SER A 2 -39.58 19.07 -8.19
CA SER A 2 -39.19 17.74 -7.72
C SER A 2 -37.71 17.56 -8.07
N GLN A 3 -36.82 17.59 -7.08
CA GLN A 3 -35.45 17.11 -7.29
C GLN A 3 -35.56 15.61 -7.60
N ASP A 4 -35.19 15.21 -8.82
CA ASP A 4 -35.04 13.80 -9.18
C ASP A 4 -33.98 13.18 -8.26
N LEU A 5 -34.45 12.53 -7.19
CA LEU A 5 -33.61 11.78 -6.27
C LEU A 5 -33.15 10.51 -7.00
N THR A 6 -31.99 10.60 -7.63
CA THR A 6 -31.36 9.45 -8.29
C THR A 6 -30.82 8.50 -7.22
N ARG A 7 -31.30 7.25 -7.25
CA ARG A 7 -30.85 6.22 -6.30
C ARG A 7 -29.41 5.81 -6.62
N SER A 8 -28.51 5.90 -5.63
CA SER A 8 -27.15 5.37 -5.73
C SER A 8 -27.14 3.85 -5.54
N ARG A 9 -26.10 3.18 -6.05
CA ARG A 9 -25.93 1.72 -5.94
C ARG A 9 -25.59 1.29 -4.50
N LEU A 10 -24.71 2.05 -3.85
CA LEU A 10 -24.26 1.82 -2.48
C LEU A 10 -24.75 2.95 -1.56
N TYR A 11 -25.02 2.62 -0.30
CA TYR A 11 -25.35 3.60 0.74
C TYR A 11 -24.26 4.67 0.89
N GLY A 12 -24.68 5.94 0.89
CA GLY A 12 -23.79 7.08 1.06
C GLY A 12 -23.52 7.39 2.53
N LEU A 13 -22.47 6.80 3.09
CA LEU A 13 -22.04 7.09 4.47
C LEU A 13 -21.50 8.52 4.57
N SER A 14 -21.82 9.22 5.66
CA SER A 14 -21.13 10.48 5.98
C SER A 14 -19.70 10.17 6.46
N PRO A 15 -18.67 10.79 5.85
CA PRO A 15 -17.30 10.62 6.32
C PRO A 15 -17.09 11.24 7.70
N LYS A 16 -16.22 10.65 8.52
CA LYS A 16 -15.96 11.09 9.89
C LYS A 16 -14.74 12.01 10.00
N GLY A 17 -14.78 12.95 10.95
CA GLY A 17 -13.62 13.77 11.33
C GLY A 17 -13.17 14.80 10.28
N ILE A 18 -14.00 15.14 9.29
CA ILE A 18 -13.67 16.14 8.26
C ILE A 18 -13.25 17.46 8.92
N GLY A 19 -12.20 18.09 8.39
CA GLY A 19 -11.67 19.36 8.91
C GLY A 19 -10.77 19.21 10.15
N THR A 20 -10.56 17.99 10.63
CA THR A 20 -9.64 17.70 11.73
C THR A 20 -8.44 16.89 11.25
N PRO A 21 -7.32 16.87 11.98
CA PRO A 21 -6.21 15.94 11.72
C PRO A 21 -6.61 14.47 11.79
N PHE A 22 -7.70 14.18 12.49
CA PHE A 22 -8.24 12.84 12.67
C PHE A 22 -9.39 12.56 11.69
N VAL A 23 -9.37 13.17 10.50
CA VAL A 23 -10.25 12.82 9.40
C VAL A 23 -10.11 11.33 9.06
N GLU A 24 -11.23 10.69 8.75
CA GLU A 24 -11.29 9.30 8.38
C GLU A 24 -10.47 8.99 7.11
N SER A 25 -9.83 7.81 7.09
CA SER A 25 -9.17 7.30 5.90
C SER A 25 -10.15 6.65 4.93
N LEU A 26 -9.88 6.72 3.62
CA LEU A 26 -10.72 6.09 2.59
C LEU A 26 -10.82 4.58 2.76
N LEU A 27 -9.75 3.93 3.24
CA LEU A 27 -9.78 2.51 3.59
C LEU A 27 -10.70 2.20 4.78
N SER A 28 -10.74 3.08 5.80
CA SER A 28 -11.71 2.96 6.89
C SER A 28 -13.15 3.14 6.40
N TYR A 29 -13.37 4.12 5.52
CA TYR A 29 -14.66 4.35 4.90
C TYR A 29 -15.17 3.10 4.15
N LEU A 30 -14.29 2.44 3.38
CA LEU A 30 -14.59 1.18 2.70
C LEU A 30 -14.99 0.04 3.66
N ILE A 31 -14.28 -0.11 4.78
CA ILE A 31 -14.60 -1.13 5.79
C ILE A 31 -15.99 -0.86 6.38
N ARG A 32 -16.27 0.39 6.77
CA ARG A 32 -17.59 0.78 7.29
C ARG A 32 -18.71 0.64 6.25
N LEU A 33 -18.39 0.89 4.98
CA LEU A 33 -19.33 0.68 3.89
C LEU A 33 -19.70 -0.79 3.76
N ALA A 34 -18.74 -1.71 3.90
CA ALA A 34 -19.06 -3.14 3.93
C ALA A 34 -19.93 -3.51 5.15
N GLU A 35 -19.62 -2.95 6.32
CA GLU A 35 -20.36 -3.19 7.56
C GLU A 35 -21.82 -2.73 7.48
N VAL A 36 -22.12 -1.54 6.92
CA VAL A 36 -23.51 -1.04 6.80
C VAL A 36 -24.33 -1.84 5.78
N HIS A 37 -23.68 -2.48 4.82
CA HIS A 37 -24.31 -3.40 3.86
C HIS A 37 -24.37 -4.85 4.38
N ALA A 38 -23.90 -5.12 5.60
CA ALA A 38 -23.83 -6.46 6.19
C ALA A 38 -23.10 -7.51 5.32
N VAL A 39 -22.11 -7.07 4.54
CA VAL A 39 -21.29 -7.94 3.69
C VAL A 39 -19.83 -7.96 4.14
N HIS A 40 -19.07 -8.98 3.75
CA HIS A 40 -17.63 -8.92 3.92
C HIS A 40 -17.03 -7.88 2.98
N LEU A 41 -16.02 -7.16 3.46
CA LEU A 41 -15.28 -6.19 2.64
C LEU A 41 -14.78 -6.79 1.33
N GLY A 42 -14.30 -8.03 1.37
CA GLY A 42 -13.84 -8.69 0.16
C GLY A 42 -14.91 -8.93 -0.88
N ASP A 43 -16.16 -9.15 -0.44
CA ASP A 43 -17.29 -9.33 -1.35
C ASP A 43 -17.73 -7.97 -1.92
N LEU A 44 -17.80 -6.92 -1.10
CA LEU A 44 -18.06 -5.56 -1.58
C LEU A 44 -17.04 -5.14 -2.66
N LEU A 45 -15.75 -5.41 -2.40
CA LEU A 45 -14.70 -5.12 -3.37
C LEU A 45 -14.83 -5.95 -4.64
N ALA A 46 -15.13 -7.24 -4.50
CA ALA A 46 -15.18 -8.17 -5.63
C ALA A 46 -16.36 -7.93 -6.56
N TYR A 47 -17.54 -7.66 -6.01
CA TYR A 47 -18.80 -7.64 -6.76
C TYR A 47 -19.28 -6.24 -7.12
N GLU A 48 -18.92 -5.21 -6.35
CA GLU A 48 -19.42 -3.85 -6.59
C GLU A 48 -18.32 -2.90 -7.07
N ILE A 49 -17.11 -2.97 -6.47
CA ILE A 49 -16.06 -1.99 -6.75
C ILE A 49 -15.16 -2.41 -7.93
N ALA A 50 -14.69 -3.65 -7.96
CA ALA A 50 -13.76 -4.11 -8.99
C ALA A 50 -14.33 -4.09 -10.42
N PRO A 51 -15.63 -4.42 -10.66
CA PRO A 51 -16.21 -4.30 -11.99
C PRO A 51 -16.18 -2.87 -12.54
N VAL A 52 -16.35 -1.86 -11.67
CA VAL A 52 -16.31 -0.43 -12.06
C VAL A 52 -14.90 0.07 -12.28
N LEU A 53 -13.91 -0.46 -11.53
CA LEU A 53 -12.51 -0.07 -11.69
C LEU A 53 -11.90 -0.61 -13.00
N GLU A 54 -12.48 -1.67 -13.56
CA GLU A 54 -12.07 -2.33 -14.82
C GLU A 54 -10.58 -2.69 -14.89
N LYS A 55 -9.93 -2.88 -13.73
CA LYS A 55 -8.52 -3.24 -13.68
C LYS A 55 -8.34 -4.75 -13.70
N GLN A 56 -7.71 -5.26 -14.75
CA GLN A 56 -7.51 -6.69 -14.93
C GLN A 56 -6.74 -7.37 -13.78
N TYR A 57 -5.82 -6.66 -13.10
CA TYR A 57 -5.11 -7.21 -11.94
C TYR A 57 -6.03 -7.42 -10.72
N LEU A 58 -7.07 -6.59 -10.56
CA LEU A 58 -8.09 -6.74 -9.52
C LEU A 58 -8.96 -7.95 -9.81
N LEU A 59 -9.47 -8.03 -11.04
CA LEU A 59 -10.29 -9.15 -11.51
C LEU A 59 -9.55 -10.48 -11.35
N ASN A 60 -8.27 -10.52 -11.74
CA ASN A 60 -7.40 -11.69 -11.52
C ASN A 60 -7.24 -12.06 -10.04
N SER A 61 -7.13 -11.08 -9.14
CA SER A 61 -7.01 -11.35 -7.70
C SER A 61 -8.33 -11.87 -7.11
N ILE A 62 -9.46 -11.46 -7.66
CA ILE A 62 -10.79 -11.92 -7.26
C ILE A 62 -11.01 -13.36 -7.75
N GLU A 63 -10.72 -13.63 -9.03
CA GLU A 63 -10.85 -14.95 -9.65
C GLU A 63 -10.00 -16.01 -8.94
N ARG A 64 -8.73 -15.69 -8.68
CA ARG A 64 -7.79 -16.64 -8.06
C ARG A 64 -8.03 -16.80 -6.55
N GLY A 65 -8.78 -15.87 -5.95
CA GLY A 65 -8.91 -15.74 -4.51
C GLY A 65 -7.60 -15.34 -3.80
N GLY A 66 -7.70 -15.08 -2.50
CA GLY A 66 -6.56 -14.73 -1.66
C GLY A 66 -6.46 -13.22 -1.37
N ASN A 67 -5.30 -12.80 -0.84
CA ASN A 67 -5.12 -11.45 -0.28
C ASN A 67 -4.16 -10.55 -1.09
N ARG A 68 -3.67 -10.98 -2.26
CA ARG A 68 -2.65 -10.25 -3.03
C ARG A 68 -3.05 -8.83 -3.44
N PHE A 69 -4.33 -8.61 -3.76
CA PHE A 69 -4.85 -7.26 -4.00
C PHE A 69 -4.63 -6.34 -2.78
N TYR A 70 -4.85 -6.88 -1.59
CA TYR A 70 -4.86 -6.12 -0.35
C TYR A 70 -3.45 -5.67 0.08
N ASP A 71 -2.41 -6.39 -0.34
CA ASP A 71 -1.01 -6.07 -0.06
C ASP A 71 -0.59 -4.70 -0.67
N GLY A 72 -1.27 -4.26 -1.74
CA GLY A 72 -1.09 -2.95 -2.37
C GLY A 72 -2.08 -1.87 -1.91
N ALA A 73 -3.09 -2.22 -1.11
CA ALA A 73 -4.23 -1.34 -0.83
C ALA A 73 -3.86 -0.04 -0.12
N ARG A 74 -2.70 0.03 0.57
CA ARG A 74 -2.20 1.24 1.23
C ARG A 74 -2.18 2.48 0.32
N THR A 75 -2.00 2.29 -1.00
CA THR A 75 -1.95 3.41 -1.96
C THR A 75 -3.30 4.12 -2.14
N ILE A 76 -4.41 3.49 -1.72
CA ILE A 76 -5.76 4.08 -1.78
C ILE A 76 -5.87 5.30 -0.86
N ASN A 77 -5.18 5.30 0.28
CA ASN A 77 -5.08 6.48 1.15
C ASN A 77 -4.11 7.54 0.61
N GLY A 78 -3.39 7.26 -0.49
CA GLY A 78 -2.28 8.09 -0.96
C GLY A 78 -2.66 9.26 -1.87
N ILE A 79 -1.67 9.69 -2.66
CA ILE A 79 -1.75 10.84 -3.57
C ILE A 79 -1.77 10.46 -5.06
N GLY A 80 -1.70 9.14 -5.35
CA GLY A 80 -1.49 8.63 -6.70
C GLY A 80 -2.78 8.13 -7.36
N LYS A 81 -2.63 7.58 -8.57
CA LYS A 81 -3.74 7.11 -9.41
C LYS A 81 -4.67 6.09 -8.71
N ASN A 82 -4.14 5.23 -7.85
CA ASN A 82 -4.96 4.27 -7.10
C ASN A 82 -5.93 4.94 -6.13
N ALA A 83 -5.56 6.09 -5.55
CA ALA A 83 -6.47 6.87 -4.71
C ALA A 83 -7.55 7.54 -5.57
N GLU A 84 -7.16 8.17 -6.68
CA GLU A 84 -8.09 8.84 -7.61
C GLU A 84 -9.11 7.89 -8.23
N ASP A 85 -8.67 6.71 -8.69
CA ASP A 85 -9.54 5.70 -9.26
C ASP A 85 -10.55 5.22 -8.21
N MET A 86 -10.10 4.97 -6.97
CA MET A 86 -10.99 4.55 -5.89
C MET A 86 -11.96 5.64 -5.44
N ILE A 87 -11.52 6.90 -5.36
CA ILE A 87 -12.38 8.06 -5.06
C ILE A 87 -13.49 8.11 -6.11
N THR A 88 -13.13 8.20 -7.39
CA THR A 88 -14.09 8.30 -8.51
C THR A 88 -15.10 7.16 -8.48
N THR A 89 -14.64 5.92 -8.30
CA THR A 89 -15.52 4.75 -8.21
C THR A 89 -16.47 4.83 -7.01
N LEU A 90 -16.00 5.23 -5.83
CA LEU A 90 -16.85 5.33 -4.65
C LEU A 90 -17.83 6.49 -4.72
N GLU A 91 -17.44 7.64 -5.27
CA GLU A 91 -18.36 8.77 -5.46
C GLU A 91 -19.47 8.42 -6.46
N TYR A 92 -19.14 7.67 -7.51
CA TYR A 92 -20.12 7.12 -8.45
C TYR A 92 -21.07 6.13 -7.78
N LEU A 93 -20.53 5.13 -7.07
CA LEU A 93 -21.33 4.08 -6.46
C LEU A 93 -22.19 4.57 -5.30
N THR A 94 -21.67 5.49 -4.47
CA THR A 94 -22.32 5.93 -3.23
C THR A 94 -23.12 7.23 -3.37
N GLY A 95 -22.85 8.03 -4.41
CA GLY A 95 -23.38 9.38 -4.57
C GLY A 95 -22.74 10.43 -3.64
N VAL A 96 -21.87 10.03 -2.71
CA VAL A 96 -21.15 10.94 -1.81
C VAL A 96 -20.09 11.69 -2.60
N LYS A 97 -20.01 13.00 -2.39
CA LYS A 97 -19.01 13.86 -3.04
C LYS A 97 -17.89 14.23 -2.08
N LYS A 98 -16.79 14.70 -2.65
CA LYS A 98 -15.60 15.21 -1.95
C LYS A 98 -14.87 14.13 -1.14
N LEU A 99 -14.85 12.88 -1.63
CA LEU A 99 -14.17 11.76 -0.98
C LEU A 99 -12.64 11.87 -1.03
N GLU A 100 -12.08 12.78 -1.84
CA GLU A 100 -10.65 13.13 -1.83
C GLU A 100 -10.16 13.65 -0.47
N LYS A 101 -11.08 14.11 0.39
CA LYS A 101 -10.74 14.51 1.77
C LYS A 101 -10.33 13.34 2.66
N LEU A 102 -10.63 12.10 2.26
CA LEU A 102 -10.31 10.88 3.00
C LEU A 102 -8.99 10.24 2.54
N THR A 103 -8.28 10.91 1.63
CA THR A 103 -6.96 10.51 1.15
C THR A 103 -5.96 11.62 1.37
N LEU A 104 -4.69 11.35 1.09
CA LEU A 104 -3.63 12.35 1.17
C LEU A 104 -3.63 13.31 -0.03
N SER A 105 -4.66 13.31 -0.89
CA SER A 105 -4.73 14.13 -2.12
C SER A 105 -4.45 15.61 -1.89
N LYS A 106 -4.80 16.15 -0.71
CA LYS A 106 -4.45 17.50 -0.25
C LYS A 106 -2.95 17.82 -0.37
N PHE A 107 -2.08 16.81 -0.27
CA PHE A 107 -0.63 16.93 -0.28
C PHE A 107 0.03 16.50 -1.59
N LYS A 108 -0.75 16.23 -2.65
CA LYS A 108 -0.24 15.65 -3.91
C LYS A 108 0.85 16.49 -4.57
N GLU A 109 0.79 17.82 -4.45
CA GLU A 109 1.75 18.74 -5.07
C GLU A 109 3.00 18.98 -4.21
N VAL A 110 3.00 18.51 -2.96
CA VAL A 110 3.98 18.93 -1.95
C VAL A 110 4.76 17.77 -1.37
N PHE A 111 4.14 16.59 -1.27
CA PHE A 111 4.81 15.38 -0.79
C PHE A 111 5.03 14.38 -1.92
N ILE A 112 6.13 13.63 -1.82
CA ILE A 112 6.38 12.48 -2.68
C ILE A 112 5.82 11.20 -2.07
N VAL A 113 5.53 10.20 -2.91
CA VAL A 113 5.01 8.90 -2.46
C VAL A 113 6.04 8.11 -1.63
N ARG A 114 7.34 8.31 -1.90
CA ARG A 114 8.41 7.55 -1.25
C ARG A 114 8.40 7.79 0.26
N ASN A 115 8.34 6.71 1.04
CA ASN A 115 8.28 6.73 2.50
C ASN A 115 7.11 7.54 3.09
N LEU A 116 6.06 7.87 2.33
CA LEU A 116 4.93 8.64 2.85
C LEU A 116 3.98 7.76 3.68
N ILE A 117 3.59 6.62 3.12
CA ILE A 117 2.57 5.72 3.70
C ILE A 117 3.24 4.46 4.23
N ARG A 118 2.85 4.04 5.44
CA ARG A 118 3.27 2.79 6.09
C ARG A 118 2.95 1.56 5.24
N LYS A 119 3.52 0.42 5.61
CA LYS A 119 3.20 -0.88 4.98
C LYS A 119 2.00 -1.57 5.63
N SER A 120 1.76 -1.28 6.91
CA SER A 120 0.76 -1.91 7.78
C SER A 120 -0.16 -0.87 8.39
N LEU A 121 -1.33 -1.32 8.85
CA LEU A 121 -2.21 -0.51 9.68
C LEU A 121 -1.50 -0.21 11.00
N ALA A 122 -1.44 1.06 11.36
CA ALA A 122 -1.06 1.51 12.69
C ALA A 122 -2.29 2.08 13.41
N TRP A 123 -2.36 1.93 14.74
CA TRP A 123 -3.46 2.51 15.52
C TRP A 123 -3.06 2.84 16.96
N CYS A 124 -3.79 3.78 17.55
CA CYS A 124 -3.75 4.00 18.98
C CYS A 124 -4.88 3.19 19.63
N PRO A 125 -4.58 2.20 20.49
CA PRO A 125 -5.62 1.39 21.12
C PRO A 125 -6.54 2.21 22.03
N LYS A 126 -6.01 3.24 22.71
CA LYS A 126 -6.79 4.16 23.55
C LYS A 126 -7.75 5.03 22.72
N CYS A 127 -7.29 5.61 21.60
CA CYS A 127 -8.18 6.33 20.68
C CYS A 127 -9.28 5.41 20.14
N LEU A 128 -8.96 4.17 19.78
CA LEU A 128 -9.99 3.23 19.32
C LEU A 128 -11.00 2.91 20.41
N ASN A 129 -10.57 2.75 21.67
CA ASN A 129 -11.48 2.53 22.78
C ASN A 129 -12.43 3.72 22.99
N GLU A 130 -11.92 4.96 22.97
CA GLU A 130 -12.74 6.18 23.09
C GLU A 130 -13.72 6.33 21.91
N LEU A 131 -13.31 6.00 20.69
CA LEU A 131 -14.18 6.02 19.52
C LEU A 131 -15.25 4.93 19.59
N MET A 132 -14.91 3.75 20.12
CA MET A 132 -15.86 2.66 20.35
C MET A 132 -16.94 3.07 21.34
N GLU A 133 -16.57 3.62 22.48
CA GLU A 133 -17.51 4.08 23.53
C GLU A 133 -18.50 5.12 23.00
N LYS A 134 -18.08 5.94 22.04
CA LYS A 134 -18.94 6.94 21.40
C LYS A 134 -19.83 6.36 20.29
N GLY A 135 -19.56 5.14 19.80
CA GLY A 135 -20.20 4.61 18.58
C GLY A 135 -19.67 5.24 17.28
N PHE A 136 -18.47 5.83 17.33
CA PHE A 136 -17.81 6.50 16.20
C PHE A 136 -16.54 5.77 15.76
N LEU A 137 -16.58 4.45 15.61
CA LEU A 137 -15.38 3.68 15.28
C LEU A 137 -14.95 3.90 13.81
N TYR A 138 -13.70 4.33 13.60
CA TYR A 138 -13.04 4.46 12.29
C TYR A 138 -11.52 4.53 12.46
N TYR A 139 -10.76 4.40 11.36
CA TYR A 139 -9.31 4.66 11.35
C TYR A 139 -8.99 6.03 10.73
N PRO A 140 -8.39 6.95 11.51
CA PRO A 140 -7.88 8.22 11.00
C PRO A 140 -6.85 8.07 9.87
N LEU A 141 -6.92 8.96 8.88
CA LEU A 141 -5.98 9.04 7.76
C LEU A 141 -4.54 9.29 8.21
N ILE A 142 -4.35 10.10 9.25
CA ILE A 142 -3.02 10.43 9.76
C ILE A 142 -2.23 9.19 10.22
N TRP A 143 -2.91 8.14 10.69
CA TRP A 143 -2.27 6.88 11.08
C TRP A 143 -1.66 6.12 9.89
N SER A 144 -2.01 6.49 8.66
CA SER A 144 -1.38 5.91 7.48
C SER A 144 0.04 6.40 7.22
N LEU A 145 0.43 7.54 7.81
CA LEU A 145 1.73 8.17 7.57
C LEU A 145 2.84 7.50 8.38
N THR A 146 3.98 7.26 7.73
CA THR A 146 5.20 6.72 8.38
C THR A 146 5.77 7.63 9.46
N THR A 147 5.51 8.93 9.36
CA THR A 147 6.03 9.96 10.26
C THR A 147 5.17 10.16 11.51
N TYR A 148 3.95 9.62 11.56
CA TYR A 148 3.07 9.72 12.73
C TYR A 148 3.15 8.45 13.58
N ASN A 149 4.21 8.31 14.37
CA ASN A 149 4.49 7.11 15.19
C ASN A 149 3.90 7.20 16.60
N VAL A 150 3.65 8.41 17.10
CA VAL A 150 3.22 8.64 18.48
C VAL A 150 1.85 9.32 18.45
N CYS A 151 0.89 8.75 19.18
CA CYS A 151 -0.38 9.39 19.42
C CYS A 151 -0.19 10.59 20.36
N ILE A 152 -0.51 11.80 19.91
CA ILE A 152 -0.36 13.01 20.74
C ILE A 152 -1.36 13.06 21.89
N ASN A 153 -2.58 12.57 21.66
CA ASN A 153 -3.63 12.56 22.69
C ASN A 153 -3.28 11.65 23.87
N HIS A 154 -2.69 10.48 23.57
CA HIS A 154 -2.46 9.44 24.57
C HIS A 154 -1.00 9.24 24.95
N LYS A 155 -0.06 9.89 24.25
CA LYS A 155 1.38 9.85 24.52
C LYS A 155 1.96 8.44 24.46
N ILE A 156 1.54 7.65 23.46
CA ILE A 156 1.98 6.27 23.28
C ILE A 156 2.35 6.02 21.82
N TYR A 157 3.22 5.05 21.58
CA TYR A 157 3.48 4.58 20.22
C TYR A 157 2.23 3.93 19.63
N LEU A 158 2.04 4.10 18.32
CA LEU A 158 1.00 3.36 17.59
C LEU A 158 1.39 1.89 17.48
N GLU A 159 0.40 1.03 17.63
CA GLU A 159 0.54 -0.41 17.47
C GLU A 159 0.35 -0.80 16.01
N GLU A 160 1.12 -1.78 15.55
CA GLU A 160 0.94 -2.40 14.22
C GLU A 160 0.65 -3.91 14.30
N LYS A 161 0.81 -4.51 15.49
CA LYS A 161 0.64 -5.95 15.73
C LYS A 161 -0.56 -6.21 16.63
N CYS A 162 -1.32 -7.26 16.30
CA CYS A 162 -2.41 -7.68 17.16
C CYS A 162 -1.86 -8.15 18.52
N PRO A 163 -2.38 -7.66 19.66
CA PRO A 163 -1.89 -8.07 20.98
C PRO A 163 -2.09 -9.58 21.22
N THR A 164 -3.17 -10.17 20.69
CA THR A 164 -3.52 -11.57 20.94
C THR A 164 -2.72 -12.56 20.09
N CYS A 165 -2.53 -12.29 18.79
CA CYS A 165 -1.89 -13.24 17.87
C CYS A 165 -0.55 -12.77 17.30
N ASN A 166 -0.08 -11.58 17.70
CA ASN A 166 1.18 -10.95 17.32
C ASN A 166 1.40 -10.76 15.80
N LYS A 167 0.36 -10.95 14.99
CA LYS A 167 0.41 -10.73 13.54
C LYS A 167 0.34 -9.24 13.25
N VAL A 168 1.20 -8.79 12.32
CA VAL A 168 1.13 -7.45 11.74
C VAL A 168 -0.18 -7.31 10.96
N ILE A 169 -0.93 -6.24 11.22
CA ILE A 169 -2.23 -6.03 10.59
C ILE A 169 -2.05 -5.24 9.28
N PRO A 170 -2.49 -5.78 8.13
CA PRO A 170 -2.46 -5.03 6.88
C PRO A 170 -3.51 -3.92 6.93
N PHE A 171 -3.31 -2.86 6.13
CA PHE A 171 -4.32 -1.79 5.97
C PHE A 171 -5.68 -2.32 5.55
N LEU A 172 -5.69 -3.37 4.73
CA LEU A 172 -6.89 -3.98 4.21
C LEU A 172 -6.74 -5.49 4.19
N HIS A 173 -7.83 -6.20 4.46
CA HIS A 173 -7.94 -7.64 4.37
C HIS A 173 -9.40 -7.96 4.03
N ARG A 174 -9.67 -9.06 3.33
CA ARG A 174 -11.05 -9.45 2.96
C ARG A 174 -12.04 -9.55 4.14
N LYS A 175 -11.51 -9.82 5.33
CA LYS A 175 -12.23 -9.90 6.62
C LYS A 175 -12.04 -8.67 7.53
N SER A 176 -11.50 -7.57 7.00
CA SER A 176 -11.28 -6.36 7.80
C SER A 176 -12.60 -5.85 8.35
N ARG A 177 -12.57 -5.52 9.64
CA ARG A 177 -13.61 -4.81 10.39
C ARG A 177 -12.89 -3.79 11.26
N ILE A 178 -13.49 -2.63 11.52
CA ILE A 178 -12.79 -1.61 12.30
C ILE A 178 -12.61 -2.13 13.74
N GLY A 179 -11.39 -1.98 14.28
CA GLY A 179 -11.04 -2.38 15.64
C GLY A 179 -10.98 -3.89 15.88
N ILE A 180 -11.02 -4.73 14.84
CA ILE A 180 -11.00 -6.20 14.96
C ILE A 180 -9.86 -6.79 14.13
N CYS A 181 -9.11 -7.72 14.73
CA CYS A 181 -8.04 -8.44 14.05
C CYS A 181 -8.59 -9.35 12.93
N PRO A 182 -8.15 -9.21 11.67
CA PRO A 182 -8.64 -10.05 10.56
C PRO A 182 -8.24 -11.53 10.68
N TYR A 183 -7.27 -11.85 11.54
CA TYR A 183 -6.72 -13.19 11.70
C TYR A 183 -7.36 -13.97 12.85
N CYS A 184 -7.34 -13.43 14.06
CA CYS A 184 -7.86 -14.09 15.27
C CYS A 184 -9.18 -13.51 15.77
N GLN A 185 -9.72 -12.47 15.12
CA GLN A 185 -10.99 -11.82 15.49
C GLN A 185 -11.01 -11.15 16.88
N SER A 186 -9.87 -11.04 17.55
CA SER A 186 -9.81 -10.28 18.80
C SER A 186 -9.92 -8.77 18.56
N HIS A 187 -10.42 -8.06 19.55
CA HIS A 187 -10.47 -6.60 19.56
C HIS A 187 -9.07 -5.97 19.63
N LEU A 188 -8.91 -4.81 18.99
CA LEU A 188 -7.64 -4.07 18.90
C LEU A 188 -7.54 -2.88 19.88
N PHE A 189 -8.59 -2.61 20.64
CA PHE A 189 -8.67 -1.47 21.58
C PHE A 189 -8.17 -1.79 23.00
N LYS A 190 -7.81 -3.04 23.30
CA LYS A 190 -7.19 -3.42 24.58
C LYS A 190 -5.72 -3.82 24.36
N PRO A 191 -4.75 -2.95 24.66
CA PRO A 191 -3.35 -3.33 24.59
C PRO A 191 -3.01 -4.27 25.75
N LEU A 192 -2.19 -5.30 25.51
CA LEU A 192 -1.61 -6.12 26.60
C LEU A 192 -0.50 -5.37 27.33
N THR A 193 0.21 -4.51 26.61
CA THR A 193 1.28 -3.64 27.10
C THR A 193 1.20 -2.34 26.32
N THR A 194 1.32 -1.21 27.00
CA THR A 194 1.31 0.11 26.35
C THR A 194 2.73 0.69 26.42
N LEU A 195 3.37 0.87 25.27
CA LEU A 195 4.67 1.52 25.20
C LEU A 195 4.46 3.04 25.23
N GLN A 196 4.85 3.65 26.35
CA GLN A 196 4.97 5.11 26.45
C GLN A 196 6.01 5.60 25.44
N PHE A 197 5.80 6.78 24.86
CA PHE A 197 6.85 7.36 24.03
C PHE A 197 8.07 7.70 24.90
N THR A 198 9.26 7.43 24.37
CA THR A 198 10.52 7.74 25.05
C THR A 198 11.32 8.79 24.28
N ASP A 199 11.15 8.86 22.96
CA ASP A 199 11.87 9.79 22.09
C ASP A 199 11.10 11.11 21.92
N HIS A 200 11.73 12.21 22.34
CA HIS A 200 11.21 13.57 22.16
C HIS A 200 11.04 13.94 20.68
N LYS A 201 11.91 13.44 19.80
CA LYS A 201 11.85 13.68 18.36
C LYS A 201 10.60 13.06 17.73
N ASP A 202 10.29 11.80 18.04
CA ASP A 202 9.09 11.13 17.51
C ASP A 202 7.79 11.84 17.90
N TYR A 203 7.72 12.33 19.14
CA TYR A 203 6.60 13.14 19.62
C TYR A 203 6.52 14.49 18.89
N TYR A 204 7.66 15.18 18.74
CA TYR A 204 7.73 16.43 17.97
C TYR A 204 7.28 16.25 16.52
N ILE A 205 7.77 15.21 15.85
CA ILE A 205 7.41 14.89 14.47
C ILE A 205 5.90 14.63 14.37
N SER A 206 5.35 13.76 15.23
CA SER A 206 3.93 13.42 15.21
C SER A 206 3.04 14.65 15.43
N ARG A 207 3.44 15.55 16.35
CA ARG A 207 2.75 16.83 16.59
C ARG A 207 2.76 17.73 15.36
N ASN A 208 3.91 17.84 14.69
CA ASN A 208 4.04 18.65 13.48
C ASN A 208 3.27 18.06 12.29
N VAL A 209 3.12 16.74 12.21
CA VAL A 209 2.21 16.13 11.23
C VAL A 209 0.76 16.55 11.48
N GLU A 210 0.28 16.57 12.72
CA GLU A 210 -1.08 17.08 12.98
C GLU A 210 -1.25 18.55 12.61
N ILE A 211 -0.23 19.37 12.84
CA ILE A 211 -0.21 20.78 12.43
C ILE A 211 -0.37 20.87 10.91
N LEU A 212 0.41 20.10 10.14
CA LEU A 212 0.28 20.03 8.69
C LEU A 212 -1.14 19.63 8.26
N PHE A 213 -1.83 18.74 8.96
CA PHE A 213 -3.21 18.41 8.58
C PHE A 213 -4.19 19.58 8.76
N ARG A 214 -3.96 20.47 9.74
CA ARG A 214 -4.78 21.67 9.99
C ARG A 214 -4.54 22.78 8.97
N GLU A 215 -3.36 22.84 8.36
CA GLU A 215 -2.98 23.87 7.39
C GLU A 215 -3.66 23.68 6.04
N ASN A 216 -4.15 24.75 5.42
CA ASN A 216 -4.91 24.68 4.16
C ASN A 216 -4.13 25.10 2.92
N SER A 217 -2.98 25.75 3.08
CA SER A 217 -2.14 26.20 1.98
C SER A 217 -0.72 25.69 2.16
N PHE A 218 -0.19 25.13 1.08
CA PHE A 218 1.20 24.71 0.98
C PHE A 218 1.76 25.20 -0.34
N SER A 219 2.98 25.71 -0.31
CA SER A 219 3.70 26.07 -1.53
C SER A 219 5.02 25.33 -1.57
N ILE A 220 5.18 24.46 -2.57
CA ILE A 220 6.44 23.78 -2.83
C ILE A 220 7.53 24.77 -3.24
N HIS A 221 7.17 25.85 -3.93
CA HIS A 221 8.09 26.94 -4.26
C HIS A 221 8.63 27.62 -3.00
N THR A 222 7.77 27.83 -2.02
CA THR A 222 8.14 28.41 -0.73
C THR A 222 9.03 27.46 0.06
N LEU A 223 8.78 26.14 0.01
CA LEU A 223 9.70 25.15 0.57
C LEU A 223 11.10 25.31 0.01
N TYR A 224 11.25 25.35 -1.32
CA TYR A 224 12.57 25.50 -1.93
C TYR A 224 13.24 26.83 -1.56
N LYS A 225 12.50 27.94 -1.54
CA LYS A 225 13.00 29.25 -1.12
C LYS A 225 13.51 29.20 0.33
N ASN A 226 12.72 28.62 1.23
CA ASN A 226 13.03 28.61 2.65
C ASN A 226 14.17 27.63 2.98
N LEU A 227 14.30 26.52 2.25
CA LEU A 227 15.48 25.66 2.31
C LEU A 227 16.75 26.40 1.86
N PHE A 228 16.65 27.22 0.81
CA PHE A 228 17.77 28.05 0.37
C PHE A 228 18.15 29.11 1.42
N LEU A 229 17.17 29.75 2.06
CA LEU A 229 17.41 30.68 3.18
C LEU A 229 18.11 29.99 4.36
N ILE A 230 17.72 28.74 4.68
CA ILE A 230 18.39 27.94 5.72
C ILE A 230 19.84 27.65 5.34
N LEU A 231 20.12 27.30 4.08
CA LEU A 231 21.49 27.11 3.61
C LEU A 231 22.33 28.39 3.75
N GLN A 232 21.78 29.54 3.36
CA GLN A 232 22.51 30.81 3.41
C GLN A 232 22.78 31.26 4.86
N SER A 233 21.74 31.24 5.70
CA SER A 233 21.84 31.72 7.09
C SER A 233 22.56 30.76 8.03
N GLY A 234 22.38 29.44 7.85
CA GLY A 234 22.93 28.43 8.74
C GLY A 234 24.30 27.89 8.30
N PHE A 235 24.64 27.96 7.02
CA PHE A 235 25.85 27.31 6.47
C PHE A 235 26.68 28.21 5.55
N ASN A 236 26.38 29.51 5.48
CA ASN A 236 27.06 30.47 4.60
C ASN A 236 27.13 29.99 3.13
N GLY A 237 26.08 29.30 2.66
CA GLY A 237 26.05 28.74 1.30
C GLY A 237 26.77 27.40 1.12
N ASN A 238 27.39 26.83 2.16
CA ASN A 238 28.14 25.57 2.07
C ASN A 238 27.22 24.35 1.98
N LEU A 239 26.91 23.95 0.75
CA LEU A 239 26.03 22.81 0.47
C LEU A 239 26.54 21.48 1.03
N LYS A 240 27.87 21.27 1.07
CA LYS A 240 28.43 20.01 1.58
C LYS A 240 28.17 19.89 3.08
N GLN A 241 28.38 20.99 3.81
CA GLN A 241 28.14 21.03 5.25
C GLN A 241 26.66 20.83 5.57
N PHE A 242 25.76 21.52 4.86
CA PHE A 242 24.32 21.31 4.99
C PHE A 242 23.91 19.85 4.74
N ALA A 243 24.44 19.23 3.67
CA ALA A 243 24.12 17.85 3.33
C ALA A 243 24.58 16.85 4.40
N ASN A 244 25.82 17.02 4.89
CA ASN A 244 26.37 16.19 5.97
C ASN A 244 25.55 16.33 7.25
N TYR A 245 25.22 17.57 7.62
CA TYR A 245 24.45 17.87 8.81
C TYR A 245 23.03 17.28 8.78
N MET A 246 22.41 17.24 7.60
CA MET A 246 21.10 16.62 7.38
C MET A 246 21.15 15.09 7.20
N GLY A 247 22.35 14.49 7.21
CA GLY A 247 22.57 13.07 6.95
C GLY A 247 22.06 12.64 5.57
N VAL A 248 22.36 13.41 4.52
CA VAL A 248 21.97 13.12 3.13
C VAL A 248 23.12 13.32 2.13
N PRO A 249 23.13 12.59 1.00
CA PRO A 249 24.13 12.82 -0.04
C PRO A 249 24.07 14.25 -0.60
N LYS A 250 25.23 14.86 -0.89
CA LYS A 250 25.35 16.20 -1.50
C LYS A 250 24.48 16.34 -2.76
N THR A 251 24.40 15.29 -3.58
CA THR A 251 23.57 15.27 -4.81
C THR A 251 22.07 15.37 -4.51
N THR A 252 21.61 14.81 -3.39
CA THR A 252 20.22 14.89 -2.95
C THR A 252 19.89 16.29 -2.44
N ALA A 253 20.73 16.86 -1.56
CA ALA A 253 20.58 18.24 -1.08
C ALA A 253 20.61 19.25 -2.24
N TRP A 254 21.53 19.07 -3.19
CA TRP A 254 21.59 19.86 -4.42
C TRP A 254 20.28 19.77 -5.20
N GLY A 255 19.72 18.57 -5.34
CA GLY A 255 18.46 18.36 -6.06
C GLY A 255 17.26 19.03 -5.41
N TRP A 256 17.24 19.12 -4.08
CA TRP A 256 16.21 19.86 -3.36
C TRP A 256 16.30 21.36 -3.63
N LEU A 257 17.49 21.95 -3.50
CA LEU A 257 17.69 23.38 -3.67
C LEU A 257 17.51 23.85 -5.12
N ASN A 258 17.88 23.01 -6.08
CA ASN A 258 17.69 23.27 -7.51
C ASN A 258 16.32 22.83 -8.03
N LYS A 259 15.39 22.48 -7.13
CA LYS A 259 13.99 22.18 -7.46
C LYS A 259 13.83 20.97 -8.40
N SER A 260 14.85 20.12 -8.53
CA SER A 260 14.81 18.93 -9.38
C SER A 260 14.18 17.74 -8.67
N THR A 261 14.16 17.75 -7.34
CA THR A 261 13.51 16.71 -6.52
C THR A 261 12.85 17.32 -5.30
N ILE A 262 11.67 16.80 -4.94
CA ILE A 262 10.94 17.19 -3.74
C ILE A 262 11.51 16.41 -2.53
N PRO A 263 11.84 17.08 -1.40
CA PRO A 263 12.26 16.39 -0.19
C PRO A 263 11.17 15.46 0.37
N PRO A 264 11.49 14.23 0.81
CA PRO A 264 10.55 13.39 1.54
C PRO A 264 10.03 14.08 2.81
N LEU A 265 8.77 13.85 3.18
CA LEU A 265 8.14 14.46 4.36
C LEU A 265 8.95 14.25 5.65
N ASN A 266 9.50 13.05 5.86
CA ASN A 266 10.32 12.77 7.04
C ASN A 266 11.56 13.67 7.10
N LYS A 267 12.17 14.00 5.95
CA LYS A 267 13.31 14.92 5.90
C LYS A 267 12.92 16.37 6.11
N VAL A 268 11.74 16.80 5.65
CA VAL A 268 11.22 18.15 5.97
C VAL A 268 10.99 18.28 7.48
N LEU A 269 10.42 17.26 8.12
CA LEU A 269 10.19 17.24 9.56
C LEU A 269 11.52 17.19 10.34
N ASP A 270 12.53 16.46 9.85
CA ASP A 270 13.89 16.49 10.40
C ASP A 270 14.47 17.90 10.36
N ILE A 271 14.34 18.62 9.24
CA ILE A 271 14.81 20.01 9.11
C ILE A 271 14.12 20.90 10.14
N ALA A 272 12.78 20.82 10.25
CA ALA A 272 12.04 21.60 11.22
C ALA A 272 12.45 21.31 12.67
N TYR A 273 12.76 20.04 12.98
CA TYR A 273 13.23 19.63 14.30
C TYR A 273 14.64 20.15 14.59
N ILE A 274 15.58 19.89 13.68
CA ILE A 274 17.01 20.19 13.86
C ILE A 274 17.25 21.70 13.99
N PHE A 275 16.60 22.51 13.16
CA PHE A 275 16.74 23.97 13.19
C PHE A 275 15.76 24.64 14.17
N ASN A 276 14.96 23.86 14.91
CA ASN A 276 13.96 24.34 15.85
C ASN A 276 13.01 25.40 15.25
N ILE A 277 12.58 25.18 14.01
CA ILE A 277 11.67 26.08 13.29
C ILE A 277 10.27 25.46 13.21
N PRO A 278 9.19 26.26 13.34
CA PRO A 278 7.84 25.77 13.10
C PRO A 278 7.71 25.17 11.70
N ILE A 279 7.09 23.99 11.59
CA ILE A 279 6.95 23.29 10.30
C ILE A 279 6.23 24.14 9.24
N GLN A 280 5.31 25.01 9.67
CA GLN A 280 4.58 25.90 8.76
C GLN A 280 5.50 26.93 8.11
N THR A 281 6.57 27.36 8.80
CA THR A 281 7.57 28.28 8.26
C THR A 281 8.24 27.69 7.04
N LEU A 282 8.34 26.37 6.91
CA LEU A 282 8.89 25.75 5.69
C LEU A 282 7.95 25.87 4.48
N TYR A 283 6.66 26.13 4.67
CA TYR A 283 5.68 26.17 3.58
C TYR A 283 5.01 27.54 3.38
N LYS A 284 5.25 28.50 4.27
CA LYS A 284 4.71 29.87 4.23
C LYS A 284 5.81 30.89 3.93
N GLU A 285 5.44 31.97 3.24
CA GLU A 285 6.41 33.00 2.89
C GLU A 285 7.03 33.60 4.15
N CYS A 286 8.35 33.70 4.15
CA CYS A 286 9.14 34.23 5.24
C CYS A 286 10.27 35.06 4.66
N GLU A 287 10.50 36.25 5.23
CA GLU A 287 11.58 37.14 4.80
C GLU A 287 12.94 36.71 5.38
N LYS A 288 12.94 36.22 6.62
CA LYS A 288 14.15 35.73 7.32
C LYS A 288 13.81 34.57 8.24
N ILE A 289 14.57 33.48 8.14
CA ILE A 289 14.46 32.33 9.03
C ILE A 289 15.51 32.50 10.12
N GLN A 290 15.06 32.74 11.35
CA GLN A 290 15.94 32.76 12.51
C GLN A 290 16.28 31.32 12.88
N ILE A 291 17.53 30.91 12.60
CA ILE A 291 18.07 29.64 13.06
C ILE A 291 18.70 29.87 14.42
N THR A 292 18.33 29.09 15.43
CA THR A 292 19.02 29.09 16.72
C THR A 292 20.41 28.47 16.53
N SER A 293 21.45 29.32 16.56
CA SER A 293 22.83 29.00 16.17
C SER A 293 23.58 27.99 17.04
N GLU A 294 23.01 27.53 18.15
CA GLU A 294 23.70 26.65 19.12
C GLU A 294 24.00 25.24 18.57
N VAL A 295 23.40 24.84 17.45
CA VAL A 295 23.55 23.48 16.88
C VAL A 295 24.59 23.41 15.75
N LEU A 296 25.25 24.53 15.43
CA LEU A 296 26.23 24.65 14.36
C LEU A 296 27.67 24.48 14.87
N VAL A 297 28.05 23.30 15.37
CA VAL A 297 29.37 22.67 15.19
C VAL A 297 29.29 21.26 15.79
N SER A 298 29.20 20.25 14.93
CA SER A 298 29.79 18.93 15.22
C SER A 298 30.00 18.24 13.89
N ASP A 299 31.26 18.01 13.53
CA ASP A 299 31.65 17.26 12.34
C ASP A 299 31.14 15.83 12.44
N ILE A 300 30.05 15.53 11.74
CA ILE A 300 29.58 14.16 11.54
C ILE A 300 30.20 13.67 10.23
N ASN A 301 31.29 12.92 10.37
CA ASN A 301 31.85 12.11 9.30
C ASN A 301 31.06 10.80 9.23
N GLU A 302 30.23 10.64 8.20
CA GLU A 302 29.76 9.32 7.78
C GLU A 302 30.39 8.95 6.43
N GLU A 303 31.02 7.78 6.41
CA GLU A 303 31.59 7.16 5.22
C GLU A 303 30.46 6.77 4.26
N THR A 304 30.40 7.41 3.10
CA THR A 304 29.57 6.95 1.99
C THR A 304 30.31 5.84 1.23
N GLU A 305 29.80 4.61 1.30
CA GLU A 305 30.25 3.49 0.44
C GLU A 305 30.21 3.88 -1.04
N LYS A 306 31.36 3.79 -1.71
CA LYS A 306 31.47 3.98 -3.16
C LYS A 306 30.84 2.76 -3.85
N ARG A 307 29.88 3.01 -4.75
CA ARG A 307 29.34 1.97 -5.63
C ARG A 307 30.33 1.65 -6.75
N ASP A 308 30.74 0.40 -6.84
CA ASP A 308 31.55 -0.13 -7.93
C ASP A 308 30.84 0.06 -9.29
N ARG A 309 31.55 0.67 -10.24
CA ARG A 309 31.10 0.74 -11.64
C ARG A 309 31.55 -0.54 -12.34
N CYS A 310 30.62 -1.47 -12.52
CA CYS A 310 30.87 -2.66 -13.32
C CYS A 310 30.85 -2.30 -14.82
N THR A 311 31.98 -2.47 -15.50
CA THR A 311 32.11 -2.41 -16.97
C THR A 311 31.77 -3.79 -17.53
N LEU A 312 30.54 -3.96 -18.02
CA LEU A 312 30.09 -5.20 -18.65
C LEU A 312 30.25 -5.11 -20.18
N ASN A 313 30.71 -6.20 -20.81
CA ASN A 313 30.86 -6.32 -22.26
C ASN A 313 29.50 -6.65 -22.90
N ASN A 314 29.00 -5.75 -23.75
CA ASN A 314 27.66 -5.80 -24.35
C ASN A 314 27.44 -6.98 -25.32
N GLU A 315 28.48 -7.45 -26.03
CA GLU A 315 28.33 -8.51 -27.03
C GLU A 315 28.03 -9.87 -26.38
N LYS A 316 28.74 -10.19 -25.29
CA LYS A 316 28.51 -11.44 -24.53
C LYS A 316 27.11 -11.49 -23.92
N ILE A 317 26.55 -10.33 -23.55
CA ILE A 317 25.19 -10.22 -23.00
C ILE A 317 24.15 -10.52 -24.09
N ILE A 318 24.31 -9.98 -25.30
CA ILE A 318 23.40 -10.23 -26.43
C ILE A 318 23.37 -11.71 -26.79
N THR A 319 24.52 -12.37 -26.87
CA THR A 319 24.59 -13.81 -27.21
C THR A 319 23.89 -14.66 -26.14
N HIS A 320 24.07 -14.31 -24.86
CA HIS A 320 23.42 -15.00 -23.75
C HIS A 320 21.89 -14.82 -23.74
N LEU A 321 21.41 -13.57 -23.95
CA LEU A 321 19.98 -13.26 -24.02
C LEU A 321 19.30 -13.97 -25.20
N ASN A 322 19.95 -14.02 -26.37
CA ASN A 322 19.43 -14.71 -27.54
C ASN A 322 19.43 -16.24 -27.39
N GLY A 323 20.40 -16.81 -26.66
CA GLY A 323 20.39 -18.23 -26.31
C GLY A 323 19.18 -18.61 -25.46
N ILE A 324 18.93 -17.85 -24.39
CA ILE A 324 17.77 -18.07 -23.50
C ILE A 324 16.44 -17.88 -24.22
N SER A 325 16.39 -16.98 -25.22
CA SER A 325 15.18 -16.79 -26.02
C SER A 325 14.84 -18.00 -26.91
N LYS A 326 15.79 -18.91 -27.18
CA LYS A 326 15.61 -20.07 -28.07
C LYS A 326 15.34 -21.38 -27.33
N GLU A 327 15.68 -21.47 -26.05
CA GLU A 327 15.37 -22.65 -25.23
C GLU A 327 13.84 -22.77 -25.03
N GLN A 328 13.29 -23.99 -25.03
CA GLN A 328 11.83 -24.20 -25.01
C GLN A 328 11.25 -24.61 -23.64
N ASN A 329 12.06 -25.17 -22.73
CA ASN A 329 11.50 -25.91 -21.58
C ASN A 329 11.56 -25.17 -20.22
N ASP A 330 12.58 -24.34 -20.01
CA ASP A 330 12.81 -23.68 -18.72
C ASP A 330 12.50 -22.18 -18.74
N VAL A 331 11.91 -21.66 -17.67
CA VAL A 331 11.51 -20.25 -17.52
C VAL A 331 12.55 -19.54 -16.65
N LYS A 332 13.46 -18.79 -17.28
CA LYS A 332 14.36 -17.88 -16.56
C LYS A 332 13.78 -16.47 -16.52
N THR A 333 13.61 -15.91 -15.33
CA THR A 333 13.12 -14.54 -15.18
C THR A 333 14.24 -13.53 -15.48
N ILE A 334 13.86 -12.31 -15.87
CA ILE A 334 14.85 -11.23 -16.13
C ILE A 334 15.64 -10.88 -14.85
N ILE A 335 15.09 -11.16 -13.67
CA ILE A 335 15.78 -10.99 -12.38
C ILE A 335 16.90 -12.02 -12.24
N ASP A 336 16.64 -13.28 -12.61
CA ASP A 336 17.64 -14.35 -12.51
C ASP A 336 18.73 -14.18 -13.57
N ILE A 337 18.35 -13.78 -14.79
CA ILE A 337 19.30 -13.39 -15.85
C ILE A 337 20.19 -12.22 -15.38
N ALA A 338 19.62 -11.23 -14.69
CA ALA A 338 20.40 -10.11 -14.15
C ALA A 338 21.38 -10.56 -13.06
N LYS A 339 21.02 -11.55 -12.22
CA LYS A 339 21.93 -12.15 -11.23
C LYS A 339 23.06 -12.93 -11.91
N ASP A 340 22.74 -13.75 -12.90
CA ASP A 340 23.71 -14.55 -13.67
C ASP A 340 24.74 -13.64 -14.35
N LEU A 341 24.28 -12.49 -14.86
CA LEU A 341 25.12 -11.47 -15.51
C LEU A 341 25.72 -10.45 -14.54
N LYS A 342 25.50 -10.59 -13.22
CA LYS A 342 25.92 -9.64 -12.18
C LYS A 342 25.59 -8.18 -12.49
N CYS A 343 24.43 -7.93 -13.09
CA CYS A 343 23.98 -6.62 -13.52
C CYS A 343 22.63 -6.25 -12.89
N SER A 344 22.23 -4.98 -13.00
CA SER A 344 20.89 -4.57 -12.53
C SER A 344 19.84 -4.87 -13.60
N THR A 345 18.61 -5.22 -13.18
CA THR A 345 17.48 -5.35 -14.10
C THR A 345 17.24 -4.06 -14.88
N LYS A 346 17.45 -2.90 -14.26
CA LYS A 346 17.39 -1.59 -14.92
C LYS A 346 18.38 -1.48 -16.08
N PHE A 347 19.62 -1.94 -15.88
CA PHE A 347 20.64 -1.95 -16.94
C PHE A 347 20.20 -2.78 -18.15
N LEU A 348 19.61 -3.96 -17.94
CA LEU A 348 19.12 -4.80 -19.03
C LEU A 348 17.97 -4.14 -19.81
N TYR A 349 16.96 -3.58 -19.11
CA TYR A 349 15.85 -2.90 -19.78
C TYR A 349 16.25 -1.62 -20.51
N THR A 350 17.28 -0.91 -20.02
CA THR A 350 17.77 0.31 -20.66
C THR A 350 18.61 0.02 -21.90
N ASN A 351 19.46 -1.01 -21.87
CA ASN A 351 20.41 -1.27 -22.96
C ASN A 351 19.92 -2.34 -23.96
N PHE A 352 19.06 -3.28 -23.53
CA PHE A 352 18.58 -4.43 -24.33
C PHE A 352 17.05 -4.60 -24.23
N PRO A 353 16.25 -3.57 -24.58
CA PRO A 353 14.80 -3.59 -24.37
C PRO A 353 14.08 -4.65 -25.22
N GLU A 354 14.53 -4.90 -26.44
CA GLU A 354 13.85 -5.81 -27.37
C GLU A 354 14.06 -7.28 -26.99
N GLU A 355 15.26 -7.64 -26.56
CA GLU A 355 15.61 -8.96 -26.04
C GLU A 355 14.82 -9.25 -24.76
N CYS A 356 14.76 -8.28 -23.84
CA CYS A 356 13.97 -8.39 -22.62
C CYS A 356 12.48 -8.61 -22.91
N LYS A 357 11.91 -7.89 -23.89
CA LYS A 357 10.52 -8.08 -24.33
C LYS A 357 10.30 -9.47 -24.92
N LYS A 358 11.20 -9.97 -25.76
CA LYS A 358 11.11 -11.33 -26.35
C LYS A 358 11.11 -12.41 -25.28
N ILE A 359 12.03 -12.33 -24.33
CA ILE A 359 12.11 -13.27 -23.19
C ILE A 359 10.84 -13.19 -22.34
N SER A 360 10.36 -11.98 -22.04
CA SER A 360 9.13 -11.78 -21.27
C SER A 360 7.90 -12.38 -21.99
N LYS A 361 7.78 -12.19 -23.31
CA LYS A 361 6.68 -12.75 -24.11
C LYS A 361 6.73 -14.28 -24.16
N ARG A 362 7.91 -14.86 -24.40
CA ARG A 362 8.14 -16.32 -24.36
C ARG A 362 7.78 -16.91 -23.01
N ASN A 363 8.29 -16.31 -21.92
CA ASN A 363 8.00 -16.75 -20.55
C ASN A 363 6.50 -16.71 -20.27
N HIS A 364 5.80 -15.67 -20.75
CA HIS A 364 4.36 -15.57 -20.62
C HIS A 364 3.63 -16.68 -21.38
N GLN A 365 4.06 -17.02 -22.60
CA GLN A 365 3.48 -18.12 -23.39
C GLN A 365 3.66 -19.48 -22.71
N ILE A 366 4.89 -19.83 -22.32
CA ILE A 366 5.19 -21.10 -21.63
C ILE A 366 4.40 -21.22 -20.32
N GLN A 367 4.30 -20.14 -19.54
CA GLN A 367 3.50 -20.14 -18.32
C GLN A 367 2.00 -20.26 -18.60
N ALA A 368 1.49 -19.64 -19.66
CA ALA A 368 0.09 -19.76 -20.06
C ALA A 368 -0.26 -21.19 -20.48
N GLU A 369 0.59 -21.83 -21.28
CA GLU A 369 0.44 -23.23 -21.70
C GLU A 369 0.50 -24.20 -20.51
N LYS A 370 1.53 -24.08 -19.67
CA LYS A 370 1.66 -24.89 -18.44
C LYS A 370 0.45 -24.71 -17.52
N LYS A 371 -0.06 -23.48 -17.37
CA LYS A 371 -1.26 -23.19 -16.58
C LYS A 371 -2.51 -23.80 -17.21
N SER A 372 -2.68 -23.71 -18.52
CA SER A 372 -3.82 -24.30 -19.24
C SER A 372 -3.86 -25.81 -19.07
N LEU A 373 -2.73 -26.49 -19.29
CA LEU A 373 -2.60 -27.94 -19.11
C LEU A 373 -2.88 -28.35 -17.67
N TYR A 374 -2.30 -27.65 -16.70
CA TYR A 374 -2.56 -27.91 -15.28
C TYR A 374 -4.05 -27.73 -14.92
N MET A 375 -4.72 -26.70 -15.45
CA MET A 375 -6.14 -26.48 -15.22
C MET A 375 -7.02 -27.56 -15.86
N SER A 376 -6.67 -28.07 -17.05
CA SER A 376 -7.40 -29.19 -17.68
C SER A 376 -7.31 -30.46 -16.84
N ASN A 377 -6.09 -30.86 -16.50
CA ASN A 377 -5.84 -32.06 -15.69
C ASN A 377 -6.52 -31.97 -14.30
N LEU A 378 -6.58 -30.76 -13.72
CA LEU A 378 -7.24 -30.55 -12.44
C LEU A 378 -8.76 -30.69 -12.54
N LYS A 379 -9.37 -30.20 -13.62
CA LYS A 379 -10.82 -30.33 -13.86
C LYS A 379 -11.20 -31.81 -14.04
N GLU A 380 -10.44 -32.55 -14.84
CA GLU A 380 -10.63 -34.00 -15.03
C GLU A 380 -10.57 -34.75 -13.70
N LYS A 381 -9.57 -34.49 -12.87
CA LYS A 381 -9.45 -35.09 -11.53
C LYS A 381 -10.63 -34.76 -10.61
N ILE A 382 -11.13 -33.52 -10.64
CA ILE A 382 -12.31 -33.13 -9.84
C ILE A 382 -13.53 -33.93 -10.29
N GLN A 383 -13.72 -34.09 -11.60
CA GLN A 383 -14.83 -34.85 -12.15
C GLN A 383 -14.75 -36.33 -11.77
N GLU A 384 -13.57 -36.94 -11.88
CA GLU A 384 -13.33 -38.33 -11.49
C GLU A 384 -13.60 -38.57 -10.00
N VAL A 385 -13.07 -37.72 -9.12
CA VAL A 385 -13.29 -37.85 -7.67
C VAL A 385 -14.76 -37.62 -7.32
N CYS A 386 -15.43 -36.63 -7.92
CA CYS A 386 -16.88 -36.44 -7.73
C CYS A 386 -17.67 -37.67 -8.14
N TYR A 387 -17.37 -38.25 -9.31
CA TYR A 387 -18.05 -39.45 -9.82
C TYR A 387 -17.86 -40.64 -8.88
N ASN A 388 -16.63 -40.86 -8.40
CA ASN A 388 -16.33 -41.92 -7.43
C ASN A 388 -17.06 -41.73 -6.09
N CYS A 389 -17.25 -40.49 -5.62
CA CYS A 389 -18.04 -40.22 -4.43
C CYS A 389 -19.51 -40.64 -4.61
N PHE A 390 -20.13 -40.30 -5.74
CA PHE A 390 -21.51 -40.70 -6.04
C PHE A 390 -21.66 -42.22 -6.20
N LEU A 391 -20.69 -42.90 -6.81
CA LEU A 391 -20.68 -44.38 -6.88
C LEU A 391 -20.64 -45.05 -5.49
N GLN A 392 -20.12 -44.37 -4.48
CA GLN A 392 -19.99 -44.86 -3.11
C GLN A 392 -21.13 -44.36 -2.20
N ASP A 393 -22.17 -43.73 -2.74
CA ASP A 393 -23.25 -43.05 -2.00
C ASP A 393 -22.74 -42.00 -0.99
N VAL A 394 -21.57 -41.41 -1.25
CA VAL A 394 -20.98 -40.34 -0.43
C VAL A 394 -21.22 -38.99 -1.08
N PHE A 395 -21.83 -38.07 -0.34
CA PHE A 395 -22.08 -36.72 -0.84
C PHE A 395 -20.76 -35.92 -1.01
N PRO A 396 -20.41 -35.46 -2.22
CA PRO A 396 -19.15 -34.77 -2.46
C PRO A 396 -19.17 -33.37 -1.85
N THR A 397 -18.41 -33.18 -0.77
CA THR A 397 -18.21 -31.86 -0.16
C THR A 397 -16.88 -31.26 -0.58
N ARG A 398 -16.79 -29.91 -0.57
CA ARG A 398 -15.53 -29.20 -0.86
C ARG A 398 -14.36 -29.68 0.00
N LYS A 399 -14.59 -29.92 1.29
CA LYS A 399 -13.53 -30.40 2.20
C LYS A 399 -13.10 -31.84 1.89
N LEU A 400 -14.04 -32.69 1.47
CA LEU A 400 -13.74 -34.05 1.06
C LEU A 400 -12.83 -34.06 -0.16
N LEU A 401 -13.19 -33.33 -1.23
CA LEU A 401 -12.38 -33.25 -2.43
C LEU A 401 -11.00 -32.64 -2.20
N GLU A 402 -10.88 -31.62 -1.34
CA GLU A 402 -9.56 -31.06 -0.97
C GLU A 402 -8.66 -32.10 -0.30
N ARG A 403 -9.25 -33.03 0.48
CA ARG A 403 -8.54 -34.13 1.13
C ARG A 403 -8.15 -35.21 0.12
N GLU A 404 -9.10 -35.70 -0.68
CA GLU A 404 -8.85 -36.77 -1.67
C GLU A 404 -7.82 -36.35 -2.74
N LEU A 405 -7.84 -35.08 -3.15
CA LEU A 405 -6.89 -34.55 -4.13
C LEU A 405 -5.55 -34.11 -3.50
N ASN A 406 -5.41 -34.14 -2.17
CA ASN A 406 -4.26 -33.56 -1.45
C ASN A 406 -3.96 -32.09 -1.83
N LEU A 407 -5.02 -31.31 -2.07
CA LEU A 407 -4.93 -29.91 -2.49
C LEU A 407 -5.70 -29.03 -1.50
N PRO A 408 -5.09 -28.65 -0.36
CA PRO A 408 -5.75 -27.76 0.59
C PRO A 408 -6.03 -26.41 -0.07
N PHE A 409 -7.22 -25.85 0.18
CA PHE A 409 -7.67 -24.57 -0.36
C PHE A 409 -7.90 -24.52 -1.88
N LEU A 410 -8.02 -25.66 -2.56
CA LEU A 410 -8.36 -25.77 -3.98
C LEU A 410 -9.52 -24.84 -4.37
N PHE A 411 -10.58 -24.82 -3.57
CA PHE A 411 -11.80 -24.07 -3.83
C PHE A 411 -11.74 -22.59 -3.41
N LYS A 412 -10.56 -22.06 -3.05
CA LYS A 412 -10.35 -20.61 -2.98
C LYS A 412 -10.34 -19.96 -4.36
N ASN A 413 -9.94 -20.71 -5.38
CA ASN A 413 -10.05 -20.26 -6.77
C ASN A 413 -11.53 -20.34 -7.18
N ARG A 414 -12.08 -19.21 -7.62
CA ARG A 414 -13.49 -19.05 -7.96
C ARG A 414 -13.89 -19.93 -9.15
N GLN A 415 -13.06 -19.98 -10.19
CA GLN A 415 -13.33 -20.79 -11.39
C GLN A 415 -13.44 -22.28 -11.06
N ILE A 416 -12.56 -22.77 -10.18
CA ILE A 416 -12.59 -24.17 -9.74
C ILE A 416 -13.79 -24.44 -8.82
N LYS A 417 -14.12 -23.49 -7.94
CA LYS A 417 -15.31 -23.60 -7.08
C LYS A 417 -16.60 -23.65 -7.90
N GLU A 418 -16.75 -22.78 -8.88
CA GLU A 418 -17.91 -22.75 -9.78
C GLU A 418 -18.00 -24.03 -10.62
N TYR A 419 -16.87 -24.48 -11.20
CA TYR A 419 -16.80 -25.73 -11.94
C TYR A 419 -17.19 -26.95 -11.09
N PHE A 420 -16.72 -27.03 -9.83
CA PHE A 420 -17.13 -28.09 -8.91
C PHE A 420 -18.64 -28.10 -8.65
N TYR A 421 -19.26 -26.93 -8.44
CA TYR A 421 -20.70 -26.87 -8.24
C TYR A 421 -21.47 -27.28 -9.49
N GLN A 422 -20.97 -26.93 -10.67
CA GLN A 422 -21.55 -27.37 -11.94
C GLN A 422 -21.48 -28.89 -12.09
N VAL A 423 -20.29 -29.49 -11.94
CA VAL A 423 -20.09 -30.95 -12.03
C VAL A 423 -20.96 -31.69 -11.02
N ARG A 424 -21.05 -31.19 -9.78
CA ARG A 424 -21.90 -31.79 -8.74
C ARG A 424 -23.37 -31.79 -9.16
N LEU A 425 -23.89 -30.66 -9.65
CA LEU A 425 -25.29 -30.56 -10.09
C LEU A 425 -25.58 -31.46 -11.30
N GLU A 426 -24.62 -31.61 -12.22
CA GLU A 426 -24.75 -32.53 -13.37
C GLU A 426 -24.80 -33.99 -12.92
N LEU A 427 -23.97 -34.39 -11.95
CA LEU A 427 -23.95 -35.76 -11.41
C LEU A 427 -25.16 -36.05 -10.52
N GLU A 428 -25.64 -35.11 -9.69
CA GLU A 428 -26.88 -35.27 -8.91
C GLU A 428 -28.06 -35.64 -9.82
N LYS A 429 -28.19 -34.97 -10.97
CA LYS A 429 -29.20 -35.30 -11.99
C LYS A 429 -29.01 -36.67 -12.63
N GLN A 430 -27.77 -37.13 -12.82
CA GLN A 430 -27.49 -38.42 -13.44
C GLN A 430 -27.78 -39.60 -12.50
N PHE A 431 -27.54 -39.42 -11.21
CA PHE A 431 -27.75 -40.44 -10.18
C PHE A 431 -29.17 -40.40 -9.57
N ASN A 432 -30.06 -39.52 -10.05
CA ASN A 432 -31.43 -39.31 -9.53
C ASN A 432 -31.50 -39.03 -8.03
N ILE A 433 -30.55 -38.24 -7.50
CA ILE A 433 -30.46 -37.83 -6.09
C ILE A 433 -31.00 -36.40 -5.92
#